data_AF-A0A935D274-F1
#
_entry.id   AF-A0A935D274-F1
#
_cell.length_a   1.000
_cell.length_b   1.000
_cell.length_c   1.000
_cell.angle_alpha   90.00
_cell.angle_beta   90.00
_cell.angle_gamma   90.00
#
_symmetry.space_group_name_H-M   'P 1'
#
loop_
_entity.id
_entity.type
_entity.pdbx_description
1 polymer ?
#
loop_
_entity_poly.entity_id
_entity_poly.type
_entity_poly.pdbx_seq_one_letter_code
_entity_poly.pdbx_strand_id
1 'polypeptide(L)'
;MPTSSPPPPSTPAPPAPPVALRAVPVALTSLAWLSLVGARAFPQIGEALVGLAVATWVPLGLAVIGARDERDRHPPAAIATLARRLVVVASPLGVASFTFPPGRFAAALASAWLVATLGVAAAGLARLARRGPRPIEETAIDVGQLYLPVGAAWLVASRGALEPLGFHEPIVLYTSAHFHFAGFAAPVIAGLLGRDLGVSAAPGAARRRGAGTAVRRAHALATLVVLAGVPLVAAGITLSRRLESPAALLLGAGMLVISALLALAGLRRLLGRAAVPEGARGSLRARLSGALLIVASLSLVGSMNLAVAFALTGSAGRGAGPSRGLISYSAMATYHGVANAIGFAGCALLAYALAAPERHATRGEAGPVE
;
A
#
# COMPACT_ATOMS: atom_id res chain seq x y z
N MET A 1 -10.30 54.17 -20.21
CA MET A 1 -10.12 52.91 -19.47
C MET A 1 -9.98 51.79 -20.49
N PRO A 2 -8.86 51.04 -20.54
CA PRO A 2 -8.73 49.94 -21.49
C PRO A 2 -9.50 48.73 -20.97
N THR A 3 -10.41 48.22 -21.79
CA THR A 3 -11.18 47.00 -21.56
C THR A 3 -10.27 45.79 -21.76
N SER A 4 -9.83 45.15 -20.68
CA SER A 4 -9.10 43.88 -20.75
C SER A 4 -10.05 42.75 -21.15
N SER A 5 -9.82 42.18 -22.32
CA SER A 5 -10.51 40.96 -22.77
C SER A 5 -10.20 39.79 -21.82
N PRO A 6 -11.15 38.88 -21.55
CA PRO A 6 -10.89 37.70 -20.74
C PRO A 6 -9.86 36.79 -21.43
N PRO A 7 -8.99 36.10 -20.65
CA PRO A 7 -8.01 35.18 -21.20
C PRO A 7 -8.72 34.02 -21.94
N PRO A 8 -8.12 33.49 -23.01
CA PRO A 8 -8.69 32.38 -23.74
C PRO A 8 -8.85 31.15 -22.82
N PRO A 9 -9.92 30.35 -23.00
CA PRO A 9 -10.12 29.14 -22.22
C PRO A 9 -8.92 28.21 -22.40
N SER A 10 -8.29 27.83 -21.29
CA SER A 10 -7.17 26.90 -21.30
C SER A 10 -7.59 25.61 -21.99
N THR A 11 -6.89 25.22 -23.06
CA THR A 11 -7.10 23.93 -23.72
C THR A 11 -7.01 22.81 -22.69
N PRO A 12 -8.02 21.91 -22.59
CA PRO A 12 -7.97 20.82 -21.63
C PRO A 12 -6.74 19.95 -21.93
N ALA A 13 -5.97 19.66 -20.88
CA ALA A 13 -4.79 18.82 -20.99
C ALA A 13 -5.17 17.45 -21.58
N PRO A 14 -4.31 16.83 -22.41
CA PRO A 14 -4.57 15.52 -22.95
C PRO A 14 -4.82 14.52 -21.80
N PRO A 15 -5.74 13.56 -21.99
CA PRO A 15 -6.05 12.58 -20.95
C PRO A 15 -4.79 11.81 -20.57
N ALA A 16 -4.56 11.69 -19.27
CA ALA A 16 -3.50 10.86 -18.71
C ALA A 16 -3.56 9.44 -19.32
N PRO A 17 -2.43 8.83 -19.70
CA PRO A 17 -2.44 7.51 -20.31
C PRO A 17 -3.12 6.49 -19.38
N PRO A 18 -3.91 5.56 -19.93
CA PRO A 18 -4.62 4.54 -19.16
C PRO A 18 -3.66 3.75 -18.26
N VAL A 19 -4.15 3.29 -17.10
CA VAL A 19 -3.41 2.49 -16.12
C VAL A 19 -2.66 1.32 -16.79
N ALA A 20 -3.22 0.75 -17.85
CA ALA A 20 -2.61 -0.30 -18.66
C ALA A 20 -1.22 0.04 -19.21
N LEU A 21 -0.99 1.26 -19.72
CA LEU A 21 0.33 1.68 -20.21
C LEU A 21 1.32 1.92 -19.08
N ARG A 22 0.83 2.35 -17.91
CA ARG A 22 1.65 2.55 -16.70
C ARG A 22 2.05 1.24 -16.03
N ALA A 23 1.37 0.14 -16.36
CA ALA A 23 1.64 -1.19 -15.84
C ALA A 23 2.71 -1.97 -16.63
N VAL A 24 3.15 -1.47 -17.80
CA VAL A 24 4.16 -2.17 -18.62
C VAL A 24 5.47 -2.40 -17.86
N PRO A 25 6.08 -1.39 -17.20
CA PRO A 25 7.27 -1.62 -16.39
C PRO A 25 7.03 -2.62 -15.25
N VAL A 26 5.83 -2.58 -14.66
CA VAL A 26 5.42 -3.51 -13.58
C VAL A 26 5.36 -4.94 -14.10
N ALA A 27 4.84 -5.15 -15.31
CA ALA A 27 4.77 -6.47 -15.92
C ALA A 27 6.17 -7.05 -16.17
N LEU A 28 7.09 -6.23 -16.68
CA LEU A 28 8.48 -6.65 -16.93
C LEU A 28 9.21 -7.03 -15.64
N THR A 29 9.12 -6.21 -14.59
CA THR A 29 9.75 -6.53 -13.29
C THR A 29 9.08 -7.71 -12.61
N SER A 30 7.76 -7.88 -12.76
CA SER A 30 7.03 -9.05 -12.25
C SER A 30 7.43 -10.34 -12.96
N LEU A 31 7.67 -10.29 -14.28
CA LEU A 31 8.18 -11.44 -15.04
C LEU A 31 9.59 -11.79 -14.60
N ALA A 32 10.48 -10.80 -14.42
CA ALA A 32 11.82 -11.03 -13.89
C ALA A 32 11.78 -11.68 -12.49
N TRP A 33 10.92 -11.19 -11.60
CA TRP A 33 10.71 -11.82 -10.30
C TRP A 33 10.19 -13.27 -10.42
N LEU A 34 9.21 -13.52 -11.30
CA LEU A 34 8.66 -14.86 -11.52
C LEU A 34 9.71 -15.83 -12.06
N SER A 35 10.57 -15.36 -12.97
CA SER A 35 11.72 -16.13 -13.47
C SER A 35 12.69 -16.50 -12.35
N LEU A 36 12.98 -15.58 -11.43
CA LEU A 36 13.83 -15.85 -10.26
C LEU A 36 13.19 -16.85 -9.29
N VAL A 37 11.88 -16.78 -9.08
CA VAL A 37 11.14 -17.81 -8.32
C VAL A 37 11.24 -19.17 -8.98
N GLY A 38 11.01 -19.24 -10.30
CA GLY A 38 11.12 -20.49 -11.08
C GLY A 38 12.54 -21.08 -11.06
N ALA A 39 13.56 -20.21 -11.08
CA ALA A 39 14.97 -20.58 -10.96
C ALA A 39 15.39 -20.92 -9.50
N ARG A 40 14.47 -20.88 -8.54
CA ARG A 40 14.74 -21.09 -7.10
C ARG A 40 15.83 -20.16 -6.55
N ALA A 41 15.90 -18.94 -7.07
CA ALA A 41 16.88 -17.94 -6.66
C ALA A 41 16.63 -17.37 -5.26
N PHE A 42 15.45 -17.63 -4.67
CA PHE A 42 15.09 -17.23 -3.31
C PHE A 42 15.14 -18.44 -2.38
N PRO A 43 16.15 -18.58 -1.51
CA PRO A 43 16.25 -19.70 -0.58
C PRO A 43 15.14 -19.69 0.48
N GLN A 44 14.63 -18.51 0.81
CA GLN A 44 13.57 -18.32 1.81
C GLN A 44 12.34 -17.65 1.18
N ILE A 45 11.16 -18.07 1.63
CA ILE A 45 9.89 -17.47 1.19
C ILE A 45 9.85 -15.95 1.45
N GLY A 46 10.46 -15.48 2.55
CA GLY A 46 10.53 -14.06 2.89
C GLY A 46 11.21 -13.23 1.80
N GLU A 47 12.28 -13.73 1.20
CA GLU A 47 13.00 -13.04 0.13
C GLU A 47 12.13 -12.94 -1.13
N ALA A 48 11.44 -14.03 -1.49
CA ALA A 48 10.50 -14.03 -2.60
C ALA A 48 9.37 -13.02 -2.37
N LEU A 49 8.82 -12.93 -1.16
CA LEU A 49 7.75 -11.99 -0.82
C LEU A 49 8.22 -10.53 -0.86
N VAL A 50 9.42 -10.22 -0.35
CA VAL A 50 10.00 -8.86 -0.46
C VAL A 50 10.29 -8.52 -1.92
N GLY A 51 10.89 -9.45 -2.67
CA GLY A 51 11.10 -9.31 -4.10
C GLY A 51 9.81 -9.02 -4.86
N LEU A 52 8.70 -9.70 -4.50
CA LEU A 52 7.38 -9.48 -5.09
C LEU A 52 6.85 -8.07 -4.80
N ALA A 53 7.03 -7.59 -3.57
CA ALA A 53 6.62 -6.24 -3.21
C ALA A 53 7.39 -5.17 -4.00
N VAL A 54 8.72 -5.33 -4.09
CA VAL A 54 9.60 -4.44 -4.85
C VAL A 54 9.27 -4.48 -6.35
N ALA A 55 9.13 -5.69 -6.91
CA ALA A 55 8.89 -5.90 -8.34
C ALA A 55 7.50 -5.47 -8.81
N THR A 56 6.47 -5.71 -7.99
CA THR A 56 5.08 -5.71 -8.45
C THR A 56 4.22 -4.77 -7.63
N TRP A 57 4.07 -5.01 -6.33
CA TRP A 57 3.01 -4.37 -5.56
C TRP A 57 3.25 -2.90 -5.27
N VAL A 58 4.49 -2.50 -4.99
CA VAL A 58 4.82 -1.08 -4.81
C VAL A 58 4.68 -0.32 -6.12
N PRO A 59 5.31 -0.73 -7.25
CA PRO A 59 5.10 -0.09 -8.54
C PRO A 59 3.62 -0.03 -8.96
N LEU A 60 2.86 -1.12 -8.79
CA LEU A 60 1.43 -1.17 -9.11
C LEU A 60 0.63 -0.20 -8.24
N GLY A 61 0.87 -0.19 -6.93
CA GLY A 61 0.21 0.74 -6.01
C GLY A 61 0.44 2.20 -6.42
N LEU A 62 1.69 2.55 -6.75
CA LEU A 62 2.04 3.88 -7.23
C LEU A 62 1.41 4.22 -8.59
N ALA A 63 1.26 3.24 -9.49
CA ALA A 63 0.58 3.43 -10.76
C ALA A 63 -0.93 3.68 -10.58
N VAL A 64 -1.57 2.95 -9.66
CA VAL A 64 -3.00 3.12 -9.30
C VAL A 64 -3.25 4.49 -8.68
N ILE A 65 -2.35 4.96 -7.81
CA ILE A 65 -2.43 6.31 -7.22
C ILE A 65 -2.16 7.38 -8.28
N GLY A 66 -1.05 7.25 -9.02
CA GLY A 66 -0.49 8.29 -9.89
C GLY A 66 -1.24 8.53 -11.20
N ALA A 67 -2.09 7.61 -11.66
CA ALA A 67 -2.91 7.79 -12.86
C ALA A 67 -3.84 9.01 -12.82
N ARG A 68 -4.01 9.65 -11.65
CA ARG A 68 -5.00 10.72 -11.44
C ARG A 68 -4.45 12.00 -10.80
N ASP A 69 -3.23 11.99 -10.25
CA ASP A 69 -2.54 13.17 -9.68
C ASP A 69 -1.96 14.12 -10.76
N GLU A 70 -1.65 13.61 -11.96
CA GLU A 70 -0.98 14.38 -13.03
C GLU A 70 -1.87 15.42 -13.73
N ARG A 71 -3.16 15.51 -13.39
CA ARG A 71 -4.05 16.58 -13.88
C ARG A 71 -3.75 17.92 -13.22
N ASP A 72 -3.12 17.91 -12.05
CA ASP A 72 -2.81 19.09 -11.26
C ASP A 72 -1.34 19.47 -11.48
N ARG A 73 -1.08 20.56 -12.23
CA ARG A 73 0.29 21.06 -12.54
C ARG A 73 0.97 21.72 -11.35
N HIS A 74 0.99 21.06 -10.20
CA HIS A 74 1.60 21.56 -8.97
C HIS A 74 2.98 20.91 -8.74
N PRO A 75 3.91 21.57 -8.03
CA PRO A 75 5.25 21.03 -7.72
C PRO A 75 5.27 19.59 -7.16
N PRO A 76 4.33 19.17 -6.28
CA PRO A 76 4.26 17.77 -5.82
C PRO A 76 4.07 16.75 -6.95
N ALA A 77 3.43 17.13 -8.06
CA ALA A 77 3.21 16.23 -9.21
C ALA A 77 4.51 15.96 -9.99
N ALA A 78 5.43 16.92 -10.05
CA ALA A 78 6.74 16.74 -10.67
C ALA A 78 7.61 15.77 -9.85
N ILE A 79 7.65 15.95 -8.52
CA ILE A 79 8.35 15.05 -7.59
C ILE A 79 7.79 13.62 -7.71
N ALA A 80 6.45 13.49 -7.72
CA ALA A 80 5.81 12.18 -7.87
C ALA A 80 6.13 11.52 -9.22
N THR A 81 6.20 12.29 -10.30
CA THR A 81 6.57 11.79 -11.63
C THR A 81 8.01 11.29 -11.67
N LEU A 82 8.95 12.08 -11.13
CA LEU A 82 10.35 11.68 -11.03
C LEU A 82 10.50 10.41 -10.16
N ALA A 83 9.85 10.38 -9.00
CA ALA A 83 9.87 9.22 -8.11
C ALA A 83 9.37 7.94 -8.80
N ARG A 84 8.28 8.01 -9.57
CA ARG A 84 7.79 6.87 -10.36
C ARG A 84 8.80 6.39 -11.41
N ARG A 85 9.50 7.32 -12.09
CA ARG A 85 10.56 6.96 -13.04
C ARG A 85 11.73 6.28 -12.35
N LEU A 86 12.14 6.78 -11.18
CA LEU A 86 13.18 6.15 -10.37
C LEU A 86 12.78 4.75 -9.92
N VAL A 87 11.52 4.53 -9.52
CA VAL A 87 11.00 3.21 -9.15
C VAL A 87 11.12 2.20 -10.29
N VAL A 88 10.86 2.60 -11.54
CA VAL A 88 10.99 1.73 -12.72
C VAL A 88 12.41 1.19 -12.87
N VAL A 89 13.43 2.03 -12.63
CA VAL A 89 14.85 1.64 -12.75
C VAL A 89 15.36 0.94 -11.48
N ALA A 90 14.92 1.38 -10.32
CA ALA A 90 15.41 0.89 -9.04
C ALA A 90 14.79 -0.45 -8.63
N SER A 91 13.55 -0.74 -9.05
CA SER A 91 12.88 -2.02 -8.80
C SER A 91 13.68 -3.23 -9.29
N PRO A 92 14.14 -3.32 -10.55
CA PRO A 92 14.92 -4.47 -11.00
C PRO A 92 16.26 -4.59 -10.28
N LEU A 93 16.91 -3.48 -9.91
CA LEU A 93 18.14 -3.50 -9.12
C LEU A 93 17.89 -4.04 -7.69
N GLY A 94 16.81 -3.60 -7.06
CA GLY A 94 16.38 -4.11 -5.75
C GLY A 94 16.08 -5.61 -5.79
N VAL A 95 15.43 -6.11 -6.84
CA VAL A 95 15.20 -7.55 -7.04
C VAL A 95 16.51 -8.30 -7.32
N ALA A 96 17.39 -7.74 -8.16
CA ALA A 96 18.69 -8.33 -8.48
C ALA A 96 19.59 -8.47 -7.24
N SER A 97 19.40 -7.65 -6.20
CA SER A 97 20.15 -7.76 -4.95
C SER A 97 20.03 -9.14 -4.25
N PHE A 98 18.97 -9.89 -4.52
CA PHE A 98 18.78 -11.26 -4.00
C PHE A 98 19.57 -12.32 -4.78
N THR A 99 20.05 -12.01 -5.98
CA THR A 99 20.84 -12.94 -6.81
C THR A 99 22.32 -13.02 -6.40
N PHE A 100 22.74 -12.15 -5.47
CA PHE A 100 24.08 -12.12 -4.91
C PHE A 100 24.04 -12.47 -3.42
N PRO A 101 25.08 -13.10 -2.85
CA PRO A 101 25.18 -13.27 -1.40
C PRO A 101 25.10 -11.93 -0.63
N PRO A 102 24.62 -11.91 0.62
CA PRO A 102 24.65 -10.70 1.44
C PRO A 102 26.06 -10.12 1.53
N GLY A 103 26.20 -8.83 1.29
CA GLY A 103 27.46 -8.11 1.27
C GLY A 103 27.35 -6.72 0.62
N ARG A 104 28.49 -6.03 0.46
CA ARG A 104 28.54 -4.64 -0.03
C ARG A 104 27.87 -4.47 -1.40
N PHE A 105 28.03 -5.44 -2.30
CA PHE A 105 27.47 -5.36 -3.65
C PHE A 105 25.94 -5.51 -3.66
N ALA A 106 25.41 -6.51 -2.94
CA ALA A 106 23.96 -6.68 -2.79
C ALA A 106 23.32 -5.47 -2.09
N ALA A 107 23.98 -4.91 -1.07
CA ALA A 107 23.55 -3.69 -0.40
C ALA A 107 23.53 -2.48 -1.35
N ALA A 108 24.53 -2.32 -2.23
CA ALA A 108 24.57 -1.25 -3.21
C ALA A 108 23.40 -1.33 -4.21
N LEU A 109 23.10 -2.54 -4.71
CA LEU A 109 21.93 -2.77 -5.57
C LEU A 109 20.62 -2.45 -4.84
N ALA A 110 20.47 -2.91 -3.60
CA ALA A 110 19.30 -2.60 -2.76
C ALA A 110 19.20 -1.09 -2.42
N SER A 111 20.33 -0.37 -2.38
CA SER A 111 20.34 1.07 -2.09
C SER A 111 19.72 1.89 -3.22
N ALA A 112 19.77 1.42 -4.47
CA ALA A 112 19.03 2.05 -5.56
C ALA A 112 17.53 2.07 -5.28
N TRP A 113 16.99 0.97 -4.72
CA TRP A 113 15.60 0.90 -4.25
C TRP A 113 15.34 1.91 -3.14
N LEU A 114 16.20 1.99 -2.12
CA LEU A 114 16.08 2.99 -1.05
C LEU A 114 16.03 4.44 -1.57
N VAL A 115 16.89 4.80 -2.51
CA VAL A 115 16.88 6.15 -3.11
C VAL A 115 15.56 6.44 -3.82
N ALA A 116 15.02 5.47 -4.56
CA ALA A 116 13.72 5.64 -5.22
C ALA A 116 12.57 5.79 -4.21
N THR A 117 12.57 5.00 -3.12
CA THR A 117 11.51 5.08 -2.09
C THR A 117 11.57 6.38 -1.29
N LEU A 118 12.76 6.97 -1.08
CA LEU A 118 12.90 8.32 -0.52
C LEU A 118 12.23 9.38 -1.40
N GLY A 119 12.38 9.29 -2.72
CA GLY A 119 11.66 10.17 -3.66
C GLY A 119 10.14 10.00 -3.59
N VAL A 120 9.67 8.76 -3.43
CA VAL A 120 8.25 8.45 -3.24
C VAL A 120 7.72 9.05 -1.93
N ALA A 121 8.47 8.90 -0.83
CA ALA A 121 8.13 9.50 0.46
C ALA A 121 8.11 11.03 0.40
N ALA A 122 9.06 11.66 -0.30
CA ALA A 122 9.08 13.10 -0.49
C ALA A 122 7.82 13.60 -1.24
N ALA A 123 7.35 12.85 -2.25
CA ALA A 123 6.10 13.15 -2.93
C ALA A 123 4.88 13.05 -1.98
N GLY A 124 4.81 11.99 -1.17
CA GLY A 124 3.77 11.81 -0.15
C GLY A 124 3.78 12.91 0.90
N LEU A 125 4.96 13.28 1.41
CA LEU A 125 5.14 14.37 2.37
C LEU A 125 4.69 15.71 1.78
N ALA A 126 5.10 16.01 0.54
CA ALA A 126 4.74 17.25 -0.12
C ALA A 126 3.22 17.37 -0.34
N ARG A 127 2.54 16.27 -0.68
CA ARG A 127 1.07 16.24 -0.76
C ARG A 127 0.42 16.43 0.60
N LEU A 128 0.88 15.71 1.62
CA LEU A 128 0.35 15.81 2.98
C LEU A 128 0.54 17.21 3.58
N ALA A 129 1.71 17.82 3.40
CA ALA A 129 2.02 19.16 3.89
C ALA A 129 1.15 20.24 3.25
N ARG A 130 0.86 20.12 1.95
CA ARG A 130 -0.02 21.07 1.24
C ARG A 130 -1.50 20.89 1.54
N ARG A 131 -1.96 19.64 1.62
CA ARG A 131 -3.38 19.30 1.81
C ARG A 131 -3.79 19.35 3.28
N GLY A 132 -2.87 19.11 4.19
CA GLY A 132 -3.15 18.82 5.60
C GLY A 132 -3.64 17.38 5.83
N PRO A 133 -4.00 17.03 7.07
CA PRO A 133 -4.28 15.64 7.46
C PRO A 133 -5.65 15.12 7.01
N ARG A 134 -6.49 15.95 6.39
CA ARG A 134 -7.81 15.56 5.90
C ARG A 134 -7.92 15.66 4.37
N PRO A 135 -8.71 14.78 3.74
CA PRO A 135 -9.43 13.66 4.33
C PRO A 135 -8.50 12.46 4.66
N ILE A 136 -8.96 11.55 5.53
CA ILE A 136 -8.11 10.49 6.10
C ILE A 136 -7.66 9.47 5.05
N GLU A 137 -8.46 9.22 4.02
CA GLU A 137 -8.12 8.29 2.94
C GLU A 137 -6.94 8.76 2.10
N GLU A 138 -6.80 10.08 1.90
CA GLU A 138 -5.65 10.65 1.20
C GLU A 138 -4.42 10.63 2.09
N THR A 139 -4.60 10.90 3.38
CA THR A 139 -3.53 10.81 4.38
C THR A 139 -3.00 9.39 4.52
N ALA A 140 -3.87 8.38 4.41
CA ALA A 140 -3.45 6.99 4.42
C ALA A 140 -2.54 6.64 3.23
N ILE A 141 -2.88 7.13 2.04
CA ILE A 141 -2.04 6.96 0.84
C ILE A 141 -0.69 7.64 1.02
N ASP A 142 -0.69 8.89 1.51
CA ASP A 142 0.55 9.66 1.72
C ASP A 142 1.44 9.02 2.78
N VAL A 143 0.87 8.59 3.93
CA VAL A 143 1.62 7.90 5.00
C VAL A 143 2.13 6.54 4.53
N GLY A 144 1.37 5.80 3.71
CA GLY A 144 1.86 4.56 3.11
C GLY A 144 3.14 4.77 2.30
N GLN A 145 3.26 5.90 1.59
CA GLN A 145 4.50 6.28 0.89
C GLN A 145 5.62 6.68 1.85
N LEU A 146 5.31 7.31 2.99
CA LEU A 146 6.30 7.66 4.03
C LEU A 146 6.89 6.45 4.75
N TYR A 147 6.16 5.34 4.83
CA TYR A 147 6.65 4.09 5.42
C TYR A 147 7.57 3.28 4.50
N LEU A 148 7.51 3.54 3.19
CA LEU A 148 8.25 2.76 2.20
C LEU A 148 9.79 2.83 2.34
N PRO A 149 10.43 3.98 2.65
CA PRO A 149 11.86 4.05 2.93
C PRO A 149 12.30 3.18 4.09
N VAL A 150 11.46 2.97 5.10
CA VAL A 150 11.79 2.07 6.21
C VAL A 150 11.95 0.65 5.67
N GLY A 151 10.98 0.15 4.90
CA GLY A 151 11.09 -1.16 4.27
C GLY A 151 12.33 -1.29 3.39
N ALA A 152 12.66 -0.28 2.61
CA ALA A 152 13.85 -0.28 1.76
C ALA A 152 15.17 -0.22 2.56
N ALA A 153 15.22 0.52 3.67
CA ALA A 153 16.40 0.57 4.54
C ALA A 153 16.66 -0.79 5.21
N TRP A 154 15.60 -1.48 5.64
CA TRP A 154 15.71 -2.84 6.16
C TRP A 154 16.08 -3.87 5.08
N LEU A 155 15.67 -3.66 3.81
CA LEU A 155 16.18 -4.45 2.69
C LEU A 155 17.68 -4.24 2.50
N VAL A 156 18.17 -3.00 2.52
CA VAL A 156 19.61 -2.69 2.44
C VAL A 156 20.36 -3.33 3.60
N ALA A 157 19.82 -3.27 4.82
CA ALA A 157 20.43 -3.92 5.99
C ALA A 157 20.52 -5.44 5.81
N SER A 158 19.43 -6.09 5.41
CA SER A 158 19.40 -7.54 5.11
C SER A 158 20.42 -7.92 4.04
N ARG A 159 20.43 -7.20 2.90
CA ARG A 159 21.38 -7.46 1.81
C ARG A 159 22.82 -7.09 2.16
N GLY A 160 23.03 -6.23 3.16
CA GLY A 160 24.34 -5.83 3.65
C GLY A 160 24.86 -6.66 4.82
N ALA A 161 24.11 -7.67 5.28
CA ALA A 161 24.40 -8.41 6.51
C ALA A 161 24.57 -7.49 7.73
N LEU A 162 23.75 -6.44 7.82
CA LEU A 162 23.73 -5.49 8.93
C LEU A 162 22.65 -5.89 9.93
N GLU A 163 22.93 -5.66 11.22
CA GLU A 163 22.07 -6.05 12.35
C GLU A 163 21.58 -4.80 13.10
N PRO A 164 20.75 -3.96 12.46
CA PRO A 164 20.29 -2.72 13.07
C PRO A 164 19.51 -3.03 14.36
N LEU A 165 19.79 -2.25 15.41
CA LEU A 165 19.18 -2.43 16.73
C LEU A 165 19.44 -3.84 17.33
N GLY A 166 20.48 -4.56 16.89
CA GLY A 166 20.78 -5.91 17.37
C GLY A 166 19.75 -6.96 16.95
N PHE A 167 19.04 -6.74 15.85
CA PHE A 167 18.21 -7.77 15.22
C PHE A 167 19.04 -8.58 14.22
N HIS A 168 18.83 -9.90 14.22
CA HIS A 168 19.48 -10.84 13.32
C HIS A 168 18.49 -11.34 12.25
N GLU A 169 19.01 -11.92 11.17
CA GLU A 169 18.14 -12.60 10.20
C GLU A 169 17.40 -13.79 10.84
N PRO A 170 16.15 -14.08 10.42
CA PRO A 170 15.40 -13.45 9.32
C PRO A 170 14.58 -12.20 9.73
N ILE A 171 14.70 -11.72 10.98
CA ILE A 171 13.89 -10.58 11.48
C ILE A 171 14.21 -9.30 10.70
N VAL A 172 15.47 -9.10 10.29
CA VAL A 172 15.90 -7.95 9.49
C VAL A 172 15.15 -7.93 8.15
N LEU A 173 15.17 -9.04 7.41
CA LEU A 173 14.40 -9.19 6.18
C LEU A 173 12.88 -9.09 6.40
N TYR A 174 12.35 -9.66 7.47
CA TYR A 174 10.91 -9.64 7.73
C TYR A 174 10.41 -8.26 8.12
N THR A 175 11.25 -7.42 8.70
CA THR A 175 10.93 -6.02 8.93
C THR A 175 10.83 -5.26 7.60
N SER A 176 11.70 -5.55 6.64
CA SER A 176 11.54 -5.07 5.26
C SER A 176 10.18 -5.50 4.68
N ALA A 177 9.83 -6.79 4.78
CA ALA A 177 8.54 -7.28 4.32
C ALA A 177 7.36 -6.54 4.98
N HIS A 178 7.40 -6.38 6.31
CA HIS A 178 6.33 -5.74 7.06
C HIS A 178 6.10 -4.30 6.60
N PHE A 179 7.15 -3.51 6.36
CA PHE A 179 7.00 -2.14 5.88
C PHE A 179 6.59 -2.03 4.40
N HIS A 180 6.93 -2.99 3.54
CA HIS A 180 6.41 -3.01 2.17
C HIS A 180 4.92 -3.40 2.11
N PHE A 181 4.47 -4.30 2.97
CA PHE A 181 3.08 -4.77 2.98
C PHE A 181 2.19 -4.01 3.98
N ALA A 182 2.45 -4.13 5.28
CA ALA A 182 1.68 -3.44 6.31
C ALA A 182 1.99 -1.93 6.33
N GLY A 183 3.23 -1.52 6.06
CA GLY A 183 3.59 -0.10 5.98
C GLY A 183 3.08 0.58 4.71
N PHE A 184 3.30 0.02 3.53
CA PHE A 184 2.88 0.66 2.28
C PHE A 184 1.51 0.18 1.78
N ALA A 185 1.37 -1.12 1.49
CA ALA A 185 0.19 -1.62 0.78
C ALA A 185 -1.10 -1.45 1.60
N ALA A 186 -1.09 -1.75 2.90
CA ALA A 186 -2.27 -1.65 3.75
C ALA A 186 -2.82 -0.20 3.85
N PRO A 187 -2.02 0.84 4.15
CA PRO A 187 -2.50 2.23 4.10
C PRO A 187 -2.99 2.67 2.72
N VAL A 188 -2.29 2.29 1.65
CA VAL A 188 -2.71 2.60 0.28
C VAL A 188 -4.06 1.98 -0.04
N ILE A 189 -4.25 0.69 0.29
CA ILE A 189 -5.53 -0.01 0.09
C ILE A 189 -6.64 0.61 0.96
N ALA A 190 -6.36 0.95 2.22
CA ALA A 190 -7.32 1.62 3.09
C ALA A 190 -7.76 2.98 2.54
N GLY A 191 -6.84 3.75 1.95
CA GLY A 191 -7.16 5.01 1.27
C GLY A 191 -7.98 4.81 -0.01
N LEU A 192 -7.58 3.87 -0.86
CA LEU A 192 -8.35 3.52 -2.06
C LEU A 192 -9.77 3.03 -1.71
N LEU A 193 -9.91 2.26 -0.63
CA LEU A 193 -11.21 1.84 -0.09
C LEU A 193 -12.07 3.02 0.38
N GLY A 194 -11.47 4.01 1.04
CA GLY A 194 -12.17 5.24 1.43
C GLY A 194 -12.72 5.99 0.21
N ARG A 195 -11.91 6.11 -0.86
CA ARG A 195 -12.35 6.64 -2.16
C ARG A 195 -13.49 5.81 -2.75
N ASP A 196 -13.39 4.49 -2.75
CA ASP A 196 -14.41 3.60 -3.33
C ASP A 196 -15.75 3.67 -2.60
N LEU A 197 -15.70 3.79 -1.27
CA LEU A 197 -16.90 3.90 -0.44
C LEU A 197 -17.49 5.31 -0.45
N GLY A 198 -16.77 6.33 -0.95
CA GLY A 198 -17.22 7.71 -0.95
C GLY A 198 -17.36 8.29 0.45
N VAL A 199 -16.37 8.05 1.32
CA VAL A 199 -16.42 8.48 2.74
C VAL A 199 -16.30 10.00 2.92
N SER A 200 -15.65 10.69 1.99
CA SER A 200 -15.52 12.17 2.00
C SER A 200 -16.38 12.88 0.94
N ALA A 201 -17.30 12.17 0.29
CA ALA A 201 -18.21 12.81 -0.66
C ALA A 201 -19.15 13.81 0.04
N ALA A 202 -19.31 15.01 -0.53
CA ALA A 202 -20.16 16.05 0.03
C ALA A 202 -21.65 15.60 0.07
N PRO A 203 -22.39 15.90 1.16
CA PRO A 203 -23.84 15.73 1.18
C PRO A 203 -24.47 16.59 0.08
N GLY A 204 -25.21 16.00 -0.84
CA GLY A 204 -25.89 16.73 -1.93
C GLY A 204 -25.20 16.75 -3.29
N ALA A 205 -24.02 16.12 -3.45
CA ALA A 205 -23.54 15.78 -4.79
C ALA A 205 -24.51 14.76 -5.43
N ALA A 206 -25.50 15.26 -6.16
CA ALA A 206 -26.75 14.62 -6.57
C ALA A 206 -26.63 13.29 -7.35
N ARG A 207 -25.42 12.75 -7.55
CA ARG A 207 -25.16 11.56 -8.38
C ARG A 207 -24.46 10.39 -7.68
N ARG A 208 -24.02 10.51 -6.43
CA ARG A 208 -23.41 9.39 -5.67
C ARG A 208 -23.97 9.33 -4.25
N ARG A 209 -24.65 8.23 -3.88
CA ARG A 209 -24.99 7.94 -2.48
C ARG A 209 -23.68 7.74 -1.70
N GLY A 210 -23.19 8.79 -1.05
CA GLY A 210 -22.01 8.70 -0.18
C GLY A 210 -22.21 7.67 0.93
N ALA A 211 -21.10 7.21 1.53
CA ALA A 211 -21.16 6.22 2.60
C ALA A 211 -22.12 6.65 3.75
N GLY A 212 -22.78 5.70 4.41
CA GLY A 212 -23.52 6.02 5.65
C GLY A 212 -22.58 6.50 6.76
N THR A 213 -23.10 7.23 7.75
CA THR A 213 -22.29 7.78 8.86
C THR A 213 -21.52 6.70 9.62
N ALA A 214 -22.12 5.52 9.82
CA ALA A 214 -21.45 4.39 10.45
C ALA A 214 -20.22 3.91 9.64
N VAL A 215 -20.37 3.75 8.32
CA VAL A 215 -19.28 3.34 7.43
C VAL A 215 -18.15 4.38 7.41
N ARG A 216 -18.48 5.67 7.38
CA ARG A 216 -17.49 6.75 7.47
C ARG A 216 -16.68 6.70 8.76
N ARG A 217 -17.35 6.57 9.91
CA ARG A 217 -16.69 6.49 11.22
C ARG A 217 -15.84 5.24 11.35
N ALA A 218 -16.36 4.08 10.94
CA ALA A 218 -15.64 2.82 10.96
C ALA A 218 -14.39 2.88 10.08
N HIS A 219 -14.51 3.39 8.86
CA HIS A 219 -13.36 3.58 7.96
C HIS A 219 -12.31 4.51 8.56
N ALA A 220 -12.72 5.67 9.07
CA ALA A 220 -11.79 6.65 9.63
C ALA A 220 -11.03 6.10 10.85
N LEU A 221 -11.74 5.46 11.78
CA LEU A 221 -11.13 4.85 12.97
C LEU A 221 -10.19 3.70 12.58
N ALA A 222 -10.65 2.79 11.73
CA ALA A 222 -9.85 1.65 11.28
C ALA A 222 -8.60 2.10 10.53
N THR A 223 -8.72 3.11 9.66
CA THR A 223 -7.59 3.69 8.95
C THR A 223 -6.59 4.31 9.92
N LEU A 224 -7.04 5.12 10.89
CA LEU A 224 -6.16 5.69 11.91
C LEU A 224 -5.42 4.60 12.69
N VAL A 225 -6.12 3.54 13.08
CA VAL A 225 -5.54 2.38 13.75
C VAL A 225 -4.49 1.69 12.88
N VAL A 226 -4.73 1.51 11.58
CA VAL A 226 -3.74 0.93 10.66
C VAL A 226 -2.49 1.81 10.56
N LEU A 227 -2.66 3.12 10.43
CA LEU A 227 -1.54 4.06 10.33
C LEU A 227 -0.69 4.08 11.60
N ALA A 228 -1.31 4.08 12.78
CA ALA A 228 -0.60 4.08 14.07
C ALA A 228 -0.12 2.69 14.50
N GLY A 229 -0.80 1.62 14.06
CA GLY A 229 -0.55 0.26 14.50
C GLY A 229 0.80 -0.29 14.02
N VAL A 230 1.21 0.01 12.79
CA VAL A 230 2.52 -0.43 12.25
C VAL A 230 3.70 0.07 13.09
N PRO A 231 3.88 1.38 13.34
CA PRO A 231 4.97 1.86 14.19
C PRO A 231 4.83 1.40 15.64
N LEU A 232 3.60 1.23 16.15
CA LEU A 232 3.38 0.73 17.51
C LEU A 232 3.81 -0.73 17.68
N VAL A 233 3.52 -1.59 16.68
CA VAL A 233 3.99 -2.98 16.64
C VAL A 233 5.52 -3.02 16.54
N ALA A 234 6.11 -2.20 15.66
CA ALA A 234 7.56 -2.11 15.54
C ALA A 234 8.23 -1.67 16.86
N ALA A 235 7.64 -0.68 17.55
CA ALA A 235 8.07 -0.25 18.87
C ALA A 235 7.90 -1.37 19.92
N GLY A 236 6.80 -2.12 19.87
CA GLY A 236 6.57 -3.27 20.75
C GLY A 236 7.63 -4.36 20.59
N ILE A 237 7.91 -4.78 19.35
CA ILE A 237 8.96 -5.76 19.03
C ILE A 237 10.33 -5.28 19.51
N THR A 238 10.59 -3.97 19.43
CA THR A 238 11.88 -3.36 19.79
C THR A 238 12.04 -3.12 21.29
N LEU A 239 10.99 -2.70 22.00
CA LEU A 239 11.11 -2.20 23.37
C LEU A 239 10.59 -3.19 24.41
N SER A 240 9.40 -3.77 24.23
CA SER A 240 8.85 -4.71 25.20
C SER A 240 7.67 -5.52 24.68
N ARG A 241 7.60 -6.80 25.11
CA ARG A 241 6.46 -7.69 24.83
C ARG A 241 5.12 -7.14 25.35
N ARG A 242 5.13 -6.37 26.45
CA ARG A 242 3.92 -5.75 27.02
C ARG A 242 3.28 -4.73 26.07
N LEU A 243 4.08 -4.15 25.16
CA LEU A 243 3.60 -3.27 24.10
C LEU A 243 3.29 -4.03 22.81
N GLU A 244 4.08 -5.06 22.49
CA GLU A 244 3.91 -5.87 21.27
C GLU A 244 2.49 -6.44 21.12
N SER A 245 2.01 -7.20 22.12
CA SER A 245 0.72 -7.89 21.99
C SER A 245 -0.47 -6.92 21.87
N PRO A 246 -0.62 -5.87 22.72
CA PRO A 246 -1.68 -4.89 22.56
C PRO A 246 -1.62 -4.14 21.23
N ALA A 247 -0.41 -3.80 20.75
CA ALA A 247 -0.22 -3.15 19.47
C ALA A 247 -0.67 -4.03 18.30
N ALA A 248 -0.29 -5.31 18.32
CA ALA A 248 -0.66 -6.29 17.31
C ALA A 248 -2.17 -6.57 17.30
N LEU A 249 -2.79 -6.68 18.49
CA LEU A 249 -4.25 -6.82 18.64
C LEU A 249 -4.99 -5.60 18.06
N LEU A 250 -4.51 -4.40 18.38
CA LEU A 250 -5.08 -3.15 17.89
C LEU A 250 -4.98 -3.06 16.36
N LEU A 251 -3.79 -3.29 15.80
CA LEU A 251 -3.58 -3.32 14.35
C LEU A 251 -4.47 -4.38 13.68
N GLY A 252 -4.53 -5.58 14.25
CA GLY A 252 -5.38 -6.67 13.76
C GLY A 252 -6.87 -6.31 13.74
N ALA A 253 -7.37 -5.66 14.80
CA ALA A 253 -8.75 -5.18 14.86
C ALA A 253 -9.04 -4.12 13.79
N GLY A 254 -8.14 -3.15 13.61
CA GLY A 254 -8.27 -2.15 12.52
C GLY A 254 -8.30 -2.81 11.14
N MET A 255 -7.39 -3.75 10.89
CA MET A 255 -7.34 -4.50 9.64
C MET A 255 -8.59 -5.36 9.41
N LEU A 256 -9.18 -5.97 10.45
CA LEU A 256 -10.44 -6.71 10.33
C LEU A 256 -11.62 -5.80 9.97
N VAL A 257 -11.65 -4.56 10.48
CA VAL A 257 -12.65 -3.57 10.04
C VAL A 257 -12.41 -3.17 8.58
N ILE A 258 -11.16 -2.93 8.16
CA ILE A 258 -10.82 -2.71 6.75
C ILE A 258 -11.27 -3.91 5.89
N SER A 259 -11.10 -5.14 6.38
CA SER A 259 -11.57 -6.35 5.72
C SER A 259 -13.07 -6.34 5.48
N ALA A 260 -13.88 -6.06 6.51
CA ALA A 260 -15.34 -6.00 6.38
C ALA A 260 -15.77 -4.92 5.39
N LEU A 261 -15.06 -3.80 5.35
CA LEU A 261 -15.30 -2.71 4.40
C LEU A 261 -14.88 -3.08 2.96
N LEU A 262 -13.80 -3.85 2.77
CA LEU A 262 -13.44 -4.43 1.47
C LEU A 262 -14.51 -5.41 0.99
N ALA A 263 -15.04 -6.26 1.87
CA ALA A 263 -16.14 -7.16 1.53
C ALA A 263 -17.38 -6.38 1.07
N LEU A 264 -17.73 -5.30 1.78
CA LEU A 264 -18.83 -4.41 1.39
C LEU A 264 -18.60 -3.78 0.02
N ALA A 265 -17.40 -3.25 -0.23
CA ALA A 265 -17.03 -2.67 -1.52
C ALA A 265 -17.08 -3.72 -2.65
N GLY A 266 -16.52 -4.90 -2.42
CA GLY A 266 -16.53 -6.03 -3.35
C GLY A 266 -17.95 -6.48 -3.71
N LEU A 267 -18.82 -6.66 -2.71
CA LEU A 267 -20.22 -7.02 -2.91
C LEU A 267 -20.97 -5.95 -3.71
N ARG A 268 -20.75 -4.66 -3.42
CA ARG A 268 -21.34 -3.56 -4.20
C ARG A 268 -20.92 -3.62 -5.66
N ARG A 269 -19.66 -3.95 -5.95
CA ARG A 269 -19.14 -4.08 -7.33
C ARG A 269 -19.74 -5.29 -8.04
N LEU A 270 -19.84 -6.44 -7.38
CA LEU A 270 -20.47 -7.65 -7.92
C LEU A 270 -21.94 -7.44 -8.27
N LEU A 271 -22.68 -6.75 -7.38
CA LEU A 271 -24.10 -6.46 -7.56
C LEU A 271 -24.37 -5.26 -8.49
N GLY A 272 -23.34 -4.63 -9.08
CA GLY A 272 -23.49 -3.47 -9.96
C GLY A 272 -23.94 -2.18 -9.25
N ARG A 273 -23.82 -2.13 -7.92
CA ARG A 273 -24.23 -1.01 -7.04
C ARG A 273 -23.07 -0.08 -6.64
N ALA A 274 -21.87 -0.32 -7.17
CA ALA A 274 -20.68 0.42 -6.80
C ALA A 274 -20.60 1.79 -7.49
N ALA A 275 -19.88 2.70 -6.84
CA ALA A 275 -19.60 4.04 -7.33
C ALA A 275 -18.47 4.01 -8.39
N VAL A 276 -18.67 3.22 -9.45
CA VAL A 276 -17.79 3.10 -10.62
C VAL A 276 -18.35 4.02 -11.73
N PRO A 277 -17.52 4.55 -12.66
CA PRO A 277 -17.99 5.33 -13.80
C PRO A 277 -19.17 4.65 -14.52
N GLU A 278 -20.15 5.44 -14.97
CA GLU A 278 -21.43 4.94 -15.50
C GLU A 278 -21.27 3.90 -16.61
N GLY A 279 -20.35 4.12 -17.54
CA GLY A 279 -20.04 3.16 -18.62
C GLY A 279 -19.37 1.86 -18.17
N ALA A 280 -18.92 1.76 -16.91
CA ALA A 280 -18.28 0.57 -16.36
C ALA A 280 -19.13 -0.15 -15.29
N ARG A 281 -20.30 0.39 -14.92
CA ARG A 281 -21.24 -0.26 -13.99
C ARG A 281 -21.74 -1.58 -14.58
N GLY A 282 -21.68 -2.65 -13.79
CA GLY A 282 -22.09 -3.99 -14.24
C GLY A 282 -21.16 -4.67 -15.25
N SER A 283 -20.06 -4.01 -15.68
CA SER A 283 -19.09 -4.61 -16.58
C SER A 283 -18.38 -5.83 -15.97
N LEU A 284 -17.89 -6.74 -16.81
CA LEU A 284 -17.07 -7.87 -16.37
C LEU A 284 -15.87 -7.40 -15.53
N ARG A 285 -15.21 -6.31 -15.95
CA ARG A 285 -14.08 -5.71 -15.20
C ARG A 285 -14.48 -5.27 -13.79
N ALA A 286 -15.64 -4.63 -13.63
CA ALA A 286 -16.14 -4.23 -12.32
C ALA A 286 -16.47 -5.45 -11.43
N ARG A 287 -17.06 -6.51 -12.00
CA ARG A 287 -17.35 -7.75 -11.28
C ARG A 287 -16.08 -8.49 -10.85
N LEU A 288 -15.10 -8.63 -11.76
CA LEU A 288 -13.79 -9.23 -11.46
C LEU A 288 -13.08 -8.46 -10.35
N SER A 289 -13.08 -7.13 -10.43
CA SER A 289 -12.57 -6.27 -9.37
C SER A 289 -13.30 -6.51 -8.04
N GLY A 290 -14.62 -6.65 -8.05
CA GLY A 290 -15.41 -7.00 -6.87
C GLY A 290 -15.04 -8.35 -6.26
N ALA A 291 -14.87 -9.39 -7.09
CA ALA A 291 -14.43 -10.72 -6.65
C ALA A 291 -13.05 -10.69 -5.99
N LEU A 292 -12.10 -9.96 -6.59
CA LEU A 292 -10.76 -9.77 -6.02
C LEU A 292 -10.79 -9.06 -4.66
N LEU A 293 -11.69 -8.08 -4.45
CA LEU A 293 -11.88 -7.46 -3.14
C LEU A 293 -12.45 -8.43 -2.09
N ILE A 294 -13.34 -9.35 -2.49
CA ILE A 294 -13.83 -10.41 -1.59
C ILE A 294 -12.69 -11.36 -1.21
N VAL A 295 -11.88 -11.79 -2.18
CA VAL A 295 -10.71 -12.64 -1.90
C VAL A 295 -9.75 -11.92 -0.95
N ALA A 296 -9.44 -10.64 -1.21
CA ALA A 296 -8.60 -9.83 -0.34
C ALA A 296 -9.14 -9.75 1.10
N SER A 297 -10.45 -9.58 1.26
CA SER A 297 -11.10 -9.61 2.56
C SER A 297 -10.94 -10.98 3.24
N LEU A 298 -11.29 -12.09 2.57
CA LEU A 298 -11.21 -13.42 3.17
C LEU A 298 -9.79 -13.78 3.58
N SER A 299 -8.80 -13.45 2.74
CA SER A 299 -7.37 -13.62 3.07
C SER A 299 -6.97 -12.79 4.28
N LEU A 300 -7.46 -11.55 4.40
CA LEU A 300 -7.16 -10.69 5.53
C LEU A 300 -7.78 -11.20 6.83
N VAL A 301 -9.01 -11.74 6.81
CA VAL A 301 -9.62 -12.40 7.97
C VAL A 301 -8.75 -13.54 8.48
N GLY A 302 -8.38 -14.48 7.61
CA GLY A 302 -7.52 -15.60 8.01
C GLY A 302 -6.16 -15.13 8.54
N SER A 303 -5.55 -14.18 7.85
CA SER A 303 -4.23 -13.66 8.20
C SER A 303 -4.19 -12.88 9.52
N MET A 304 -5.19 -12.05 9.80
CA MET A 304 -5.27 -11.28 11.04
C MET A 304 -5.61 -12.17 12.24
N ASN A 305 -6.46 -13.20 12.07
CA ASN A 305 -6.71 -14.17 13.14
C ASN A 305 -5.43 -14.96 13.49
N LEU A 306 -4.64 -15.34 12.48
CA LEU A 306 -3.33 -15.96 12.69
C LEU A 306 -2.37 -15.02 13.42
N ALA A 307 -2.35 -13.73 13.06
CA ALA A 307 -1.52 -12.73 13.73
C ALA A 307 -1.91 -12.50 15.19
N VAL A 308 -3.21 -12.44 15.47
CA VAL A 308 -3.74 -12.31 16.85
C VAL A 308 -3.38 -13.54 17.67
N ALA A 309 -3.59 -14.74 17.14
CA ALA A 309 -3.19 -15.97 17.83
C ALA A 309 -1.68 -16.02 18.10
N PHE A 310 -0.85 -15.60 17.13
CA PHE A 310 0.60 -15.51 17.31
C PHE A 310 0.97 -14.46 18.36
N ALA A 311 0.35 -13.27 18.36
CA ALA A 311 0.65 -12.21 19.32
C ALA A 311 0.22 -12.54 20.76
N LEU A 312 -0.81 -13.37 20.92
CA LEU A 312 -1.32 -13.81 22.23
C LEU A 312 -0.54 -14.99 22.80
N THR A 313 0.01 -15.86 21.96
CA THR A 313 0.66 -17.10 22.41
C THR A 313 2.18 -17.10 22.21
N GLY A 314 2.68 -16.31 21.27
CA GLY A 314 4.09 -16.19 20.90
C GLY A 314 4.62 -14.77 21.09
N SER A 315 5.69 -14.45 20.37
CA SER A 315 6.29 -13.11 20.24
C SER A 315 7.34 -13.14 19.13
N ALA A 316 7.48 -12.04 18.41
CA ALA A 316 8.55 -11.78 17.46
C ALA A 316 9.68 -10.90 18.05
N GLY A 317 9.53 -10.41 19.28
CA GLY A 317 10.48 -9.52 19.95
C GLY A 317 11.64 -10.24 20.66
N ARG A 318 12.56 -9.45 21.24
CA ARG A 318 13.83 -9.91 21.88
C ARG A 318 13.68 -10.82 23.11
N GLY A 319 12.46 -11.24 23.45
CA GLY A 319 12.15 -12.19 24.53
C GLY A 319 11.41 -13.44 24.02
N ALA A 320 11.48 -13.75 22.73
CA ALA A 320 10.92 -14.97 22.16
C ALA A 320 11.70 -16.20 22.66
N GLY A 321 11.15 -16.91 23.65
CA GLY A 321 11.68 -18.22 24.04
C GLY A 321 11.43 -19.26 22.94
N PRO A 322 12.32 -20.26 22.76
CA PRO A 322 12.35 -21.13 21.58
C PRO A 322 11.12 -22.04 21.34
N SER A 323 10.13 -22.09 22.24
CA SER A 323 9.09 -23.14 22.18
C SER A 323 7.74 -22.83 22.86
N ARG A 324 7.37 -21.57 23.08
CA ARG A 324 6.17 -21.24 23.90
C ARG A 324 4.91 -20.79 23.17
N GLY A 325 4.94 -20.64 21.84
CA GLY A 325 3.76 -20.23 21.05
C GLY A 325 3.07 -21.37 20.33
N LEU A 326 1.75 -21.28 20.17
CA LEU A 326 0.95 -22.24 19.37
C LEU A 326 1.36 -22.24 17.90
N ILE A 327 1.88 -21.12 17.41
CA ILE A 327 2.27 -20.90 16.02
C ILE A 327 3.77 -20.64 15.99
N SER A 328 4.51 -21.46 15.25
CA SER A 328 5.95 -21.26 15.07
C SER A 328 6.20 -19.98 14.26
N TYR A 329 7.38 -19.38 14.46
CA TYR A 329 7.78 -18.19 13.71
C TYR A 329 7.80 -18.44 12.19
N SER A 330 8.28 -19.60 11.75
CA SER A 330 8.30 -20.00 10.34
C SER A 330 6.89 -20.17 9.75
N ALA A 331 5.97 -20.78 10.51
CA ALA A 331 4.57 -20.93 10.10
C ALA A 331 3.89 -19.57 10.02
N MET A 332 4.10 -18.69 11.02
CA MET A 332 3.61 -17.32 10.99
C MET A 332 4.11 -16.60 9.74
N ALA A 333 5.43 -16.52 9.53
CA ALA A 333 6.01 -15.84 8.38
C ALA A 333 5.50 -16.38 7.03
N THR A 334 5.33 -17.70 6.92
CA THR A 334 4.87 -18.34 5.68
C THR A 334 3.39 -18.07 5.45
N TYR A 335 2.50 -18.50 6.36
CA TYR A 335 1.06 -18.42 6.12
C TYR A 335 0.54 -16.99 6.19
N HIS A 336 0.95 -16.21 7.20
CA HIS A 336 0.58 -14.79 7.30
C HIS A 336 1.19 -13.98 6.16
N GLY A 337 2.47 -14.21 5.85
CA GLY A 337 3.18 -13.49 4.78
C GLY A 337 2.54 -13.73 3.41
N VAL A 338 2.31 -14.99 3.04
CA VAL A 338 1.68 -15.36 1.76
C VAL A 338 0.23 -14.84 1.68
N ALA A 339 -0.57 -15.01 2.74
CA ALA A 339 -1.94 -14.53 2.77
C ALA A 339 -2.02 -13.00 2.62
N ASN A 340 -1.10 -12.24 3.24
CA ASN A 340 -1.06 -10.80 3.07
C ASN A 340 -0.52 -10.36 1.71
N ALA A 341 0.53 -11.01 1.21
CA ALA A 341 1.21 -10.58 0.00
C ALA A 341 0.39 -10.88 -1.26
N ILE A 342 -0.13 -12.10 -1.39
CA ILE A 342 -0.86 -12.56 -2.57
C ILE A 342 -2.36 -12.31 -2.38
N GLY A 343 -2.91 -12.79 -1.27
CA GLY A 343 -4.34 -12.75 -0.99
C GLY A 343 -4.86 -11.34 -0.75
N PHE A 344 -4.35 -10.64 0.26
CA PHE A 344 -4.79 -9.28 0.58
C PHE A 344 -4.24 -8.23 -0.38
N ALA A 345 -2.92 -8.00 -0.37
CA ALA A 345 -2.29 -6.89 -1.10
C ALA A 345 -2.40 -7.09 -2.61
N GLY A 346 -2.04 -8.27 -3.11
CA GLY A 346 -2.13 -8.61 -4.53
C GLY A 346 -3.55 -8.46 -5.08
N CYS A 347 -4.53 -9.14 -4.50
CA CYS A 347 -5.91 -9.05 -5.00
C CYS A 347 -6.50 -7.65 -4.86
N ALA A 348 -6.27 -6.93 -3.76
CA ALA A 348 -6.82 -5.58 -3.59
C ALA A 348 -6.20 -4.56 -4.57
N LEU A 349 -4.88 -4.57 -4.75
CA LEU A 349 -4.21 -3.67 -5.70
C LEU A 349 -4.59 -3.99 -7.15
N LEU A 350 -4.69 -5.26 -7.52
CA LEU A 350 -5.21 -5.67 -8.84
C LEU A 350 -6.67 -5.24 -9.02
N ALA A 351 -7.51 -5.40 -7.99
CA ALA A 351 -8.90 -4.96 -8.05
C ALA A 351 -9.00 -3.47 -8.35
N TYR A 352 -8.19 -2.64 -7.69
CA TYR A 352 -8.17 -1.20 -7.94
C TYR A 352 -7.44 -0.81 -9.22
N ALA A 353 -6.50 -1.60 -9.72
CA ALA A 353 -5.93 -1.42 -11.05
C ALA A 353 -6.96 -1.68 -12.16
N LEU A 354 -7.84 -2.67 -12.00
CA LEU A 354 -8.92 -2.97 -12.93
C LEU A 354 -10.04 -1.91 -12.92
N ALA A 355 -10.35 -1.37 -11.74
CA ALA A 355 -11.42 -0.39 -11.56
C ALA A 355 -11.10 0.60 -10.42
N ALA A 356 -10.30 1.62 -10.74
CA ALA A 356 -9.86 2.62 -9.77
C ALA A 356 -10.99 3.59 -9.37
N PRO A 357 -11.20 3.86 -8.06
CA PRO A 357 -12.19 4.80 -7.58
C PRO A 357 -11.79 6.26 -7.88
N GLU A 358 -12.78 7.15 -7.98
CA GLU A 358 -12.56 8.59 -8.18
C GLU A 358 -12.04 9.27 -6.91
N ARG A 359 -11.08 10.19 -7.06
CA ARG A 359 -10.69 11.11 -5.97
C ARG A 359 -11.83 12.12 -5.82
N HIS A 360 -12.35 12.27 -4.61
CA HIS A 360 -13.38 13.27 -4.36
C HIS A 360 -12.69 14.63 -4.26
N ALA A 361 -13.12 15.59 -5.08
CA ALA A 361 -12.67 16.98 -4.94
C ALA A 361 -13.01 17.46 -3.54
N THR A 362 -12.00 17.91 -2.80
CA THR A 362 -12.19 18.44 -1.44
C THR A 362 -12.73 19.87 -1.53
N ARG A 363 -13.52 20.30 -0.54
CA ARG A 363 -14.14 21.64 -0.50
C ARG A 363 -13.14 22.82 -0.59
N GLY A 364 -11.84 22.60 -0.45
CA GLY A 364 -10.79 23.62 -0.56
C GLY A 364 -10.02 23.64 -1.89
N GLU A 365 -10.25 22.68 -2.79
CA GLU A 365 -9.63 22.64 -4.13
C GLU A 365 -10.55 23.29 -5.20
N ALA A 366 -11.83 23.52 -4.88
CA ALA A 366 -12.68 24.39 -5.66
C ALA A 366 -12.22 25.83 -5.40
N GLY A 367 -11.52 26.42 -6.36
CA GLY A 367 -11.24 27.86 -6.33
C GLY A 367 -12.54 28.67 -6.14
N PRO A 368 -12.43 29.94 -5.71
CA PRO A 368 -13.61 30.78 -5.56
C PRO A 368 -14.39 30.75 -6.88
N VAL A 369 -15.65 30.34 -6.77
CA VAL A 369 -16.61 30.51 -7.86
C VAL A 369 -16.87 32.01 -7.91
N GLU A 370 -16.19 32.69 -8.84
CA GLU A 370 -16.54 34.06 -9.23
C GLU A 370 -17.85 34.07 -10.03
#